data_AF-A0A352XSW5-F1
#
_entry.id   AF-A0A352XSW5-F1
#
_cell.length_a   1.000
_cell.length_b   1.000
_cell.length_c   1.000
_cell.angle_alpha   90.00
_cell.angle_beta   90.00
_cell.angle_gamma   90.00
#
_symmetry.space_group_name_H-M   'P 1'
#
loop_
_entity.id
_entity.type
_entity.pdbx_description
1 polymer ?
#
loop_
_entity_poly.entity_id
_entity_poly.type
_entity_poly.pdbx_seq_one_letter_code
_entity_poly.pdbx_strand_id
1 'polypeptide(L)'
;QQFGLSDNFFTSMASSSTPNHIAMVTAQSGGIDTTSTPKSCNSTQNTLAYSKDEQDNHLWTFPCYNVNSLPQILQNNGVSWKYYSTGGNWDAPGFIQNLSGSANDIQNPNQFNTDVQSGKLADVSWVTPPPGQSDHPAQLLQLGQNFVTKIVTNIMNSSYWSNTAIFLTWDDWGGWYDHVPPPQTDAFGLGPRTPLIVISPYAKPGYISHAQGEFASFDKFVEENWNLPNLGQRDALAQTSDLMDFFDFQQAPQLPLILNPLPLPPAYSILKQPSMPNSSQQVGSGGGAIVPSIGGTSTVFKFSVVYTPQQTPTVANVTINSATFPMVRIGKTKGGYLYQYSTKLKAGTYGFLFTFSNPAGGTVNFPVNSVPFFGPEVHPFVLNRSIVNEVTLPGTTVTFVGKYKSPTNTQPTRTVIEVDGLPYTMISTGGTDYIKGVTYKYSMNNLSIGKHYYRFSFDDGSGVANYQGDEHPQINPMSLTNSSVSPASGNSSTVFTFQTTYTEVANKTPAQALLYVDNTAYPMSYLSGSYNSGAVFQVSTTLPTGNHSFSFVFSDANSSWADPLGPATYAGPNVGANASPEGVGTVIYTLGTGNEDDN
;
A
#
# COMPACT_ATOMS: atom_id res chain seq x y z
N GLN A 1 -9.42 -31.01 6.39
CA GLN A 1 -9.30 -32.39 6.90
C GLN A 1 -10.07 -32.58 8.20
N GLN A 2 -9.82 -31.79 9.25
CA GLN A 2 -10.56 -31.89 10.53
C GLN A 2 -11.72 -30.89 10.67
N PHE A 3 -11.66 -29.76 9.94
CA PHE A 3 -12.69 -28.72 9.99
C PHE A 3 -13.14 -28.33 8.57
N GLY A 4 -13.79 -27.18 8.43
CA GLY A 4 -14.34 -26.67 7.19
C GLY A 4 -13.32 -25.91 6.32
N LEU A 5 -13.48 -26.00 5.00
CA LEU A 5 -12.76 -25.22 3.99
C LEU A 5 -13.78 -24.64 2.99
N SER A 6 -13.65 -23.38 2.57
CA SER A 6 -14.32 -22.90 1.37
C SER A 6 -13.39 -23.00 0.18
N ASP A 7 -13.89 -23.55 -0.93
CA ASP A 7 -13.20 -23.47 -2.23
C ASP A 7 -13.79 -22.38 -3.14
N ASN A 8 -14.78 -21.62 -2.67
CA ASN A 8 -15.45 -20.57 -3.44
C ASN A 8 -15.51 -19.25 -2.67
N PHE A 9 -14.40 -18.89 -2.02
CA PHE A 9 -14.26 -17.67 -1.21
C PHE A 9 -13.33 -16.66 -1.89
N PHE A 10 -13.78 -15.43 -2.04
CA PHE A 10 -13.10 -14.38 -2.79
C PHE A 10 -12.70 -13.21 -1.88
N THR A 11 -11.68 -12.44 -2.28
CA THR A 11 -11.47 -11.13 -1.66
C THR A 11 -12.63 -10.21 -2.05
N SER A 12 -13.08 -9.35 -1.14
CA SER A 12 -14.20 -8.44 -1.43
C SER A 12 -13.84 -7.43 -2.51
N MET A 13 -12.59 -7.02 -2.61
CA MET A 13 -12.15 -6.05 -3.61
C MET A 13 -11.15 -6.72 -4.54
N ALA A 14 -11.25 -6.46 -5.85
CA ALA A 14 -10.26 -6.86 -6.86
C ALA A 14 -8.96 -6.02 -6.76
N SER A 15 -8.45 -5.92 -5.53
CA SER A 15 -7.35 -5.05 -5.15
C SER A 15 -6.53 -5.65 -3.99
N SER A 16 -5.60 -4.86 -3.47
CA SER A 16 -4.61 -5.24 -2.46
C SER A 16 -5.14 -5.15 -1.01
N SER A 17 -4.28 -5.43 -0.03
CA SER A 17 -4.56 -5.44 1.41
C SER A 17 -5.55 -4.40 1.94
N THR A 18 -5.30 -3.10 1.79
CA THR A 18 -6.07 -2.05 2.52
C THR A 18 -7.58 -2.06 2.23
N PRO A 19 -8.05 -1.99 0.97
CA PRO A 19 -9.49 -2.01 0.69
C PRO A 19 -10.16 -3.31 1.17
N ASN A 20 -9.45 -4.44 1.14
CA ASN A 20 -9.92 -5.73 1.62
C ASN A 20 -10.03 -5.80 3.16
N HIS A 21 -9.06 -5.24 3.88
CA HIS A 21 -9.14 -5.10 5.34
C HIS A 21 -10.31 -4.20 5.77
N ILE A 22 -10.57 -3.10 5.05
CA ILE A 22 -11.73 -2.23 5.33
C ILE A 22 -13.05 -2.98 5.08
N ALA A 23 -13.10 -3.82 4.03
CA ALA A 23 -14.27 -4.63 3.74
C ALA A 23 -14.59 -5.65 4.83
N MET A 24 -13.59 -6.19 5.55
CA MET A 24 -13.78 -7.12 6.68
C MET A 24 -14.50 -6.53 7.92
N VAL A 25 -14.68 -5.21 7.96
CA VAL A 25 -15.32 -4.53 9.10
C VAL A 25 -16.40 -3.55 8.67
N THR A 26 -16.64 -3.39 7.36
CA THR A 26 -17.64 -2.45 6.82
C THR A 26 -18.44 -3.01 5.66
N ALA A 27 -18.17 -4.24 5.20
CA ALA A 27 -18.74 -4.84 4.00
C ALA A 27 -18.56 -4.01 2.70
N GLN A 28 -17.67 -3.01 2.69
CA GLN A 28 -17.29 -2.17 1.55
C GLN A 28 -15.86 -1.63 1.71
N SER A 29 -15.34 -0.89 0.73
CA SER A 29 -13.98 -0.30 0.80
C SER A 29 -13.99 1.18 1.22
N GLY A 30 -15.17 1.81 1.32
CA GLY A 30 -15.29 3.27 1.46
C GLY A 30 -14.82 4.04 0.21
N GLY A 31 -14.61 3.34 -0.91
CA GLY A 31 -14.14 3.91 -2.16
C GLY A 31 -12.66 3.65 -2.45
N ILE A 32 -11.85 3.23 -1.46
CA ILE A 32 -10.42 2.97 -1.74
C ILE A 32 -10.25 1.79 -2.68
N ASP A 33 -9.42 1.96 -3.71
CA ASP A 33 -9.25 0.96 -4.78
C ASP A 33 -7.83 0.39 -4.80
N THR A 34 -6.95 0.82 -3.91
CA THR A 34 -5.58 0.32 -3.81
C THR A 34 -4.96 0.58 -2.45
N THR A 35 -4.01 -0.24 -2.06
CA THR A 35 -3.21 -0.04 -0.86
C THR A 35 -2.36 1.20 -1.02
N SER A 36 -2.55 2.18 -0.13
CA SER A 36 -1.76 3.39 -0.09
C SER A 36 -1.04 3.54 1.25
N THR A 37 0.28 3.43 1.23
CA THR A 37 1.16 3.54 2.39
C THR A 37 1.54 5.00 2.70
N PRO A 38 1.57 5.40 3.99
CA PRO A 38 0.55 5.17 5.02
C PRO A 38 -0.48 6.32 4.97
N LYS A 39 -1.69 6.01 4.51
CA LYS A 39 -2.82 6.95 4.42
C LYS A 39 -3.87 6.48 5.42
N SER A 40 -4.36 7.33 6.33
CA SER A 40 -5.39 6.98 7.34
C SER A 40 -6.05 8.26 7.85
N CYS A 41 -7.02 8.16 8.78
CA CYS A 41 -7.60 9.32 9.47
C CYS A 41 -6.55 10.19 10.20
N ASN A 42 -5.37 9.63 10.51
CA ASN A 42 -4.28 10.34 11.18
C ASN A 42 -3.30 11.01 10.21
N SER A 43 -3.52 10.91 8.89
CA SER A 43 -2.65 11.53 7.89
C SER A 43 -2.89 13.04 7.78
N THR A 44 -1.91 13.77 7.22
CA THR A 44 -2.11 15.18 6.87
C THR A 44 -3.24 15.30 5.85
N GLN A 45 -4.03 16.37 5.94
CA GLN A 45 -5.30 16.49 5.21
C GLN A 45 -5.17 16.54 3.67
N ASN A 46 -3.97 16.83 3.18
CA ASN A 46 -3.62 16.75 1.76
C ASN A 46 -3.07 15.38 1.31
N THR A 47 -3.06 14.38 2.19
CA THR A 47 -2.68 12.99 1.90
C THR A 47 -3.90 12.26 1.31
N LEU A 48 -4.18 12.49 0.02
CA LEU A 48 -5.33 11.89 -0.65
C LEU A 48 -5.02 10.47 -1.15
N ALA A 49 -5.91 9.50 -0.94
CA ALA A 49 -5.84 8.15 -1.49
C ALA A 49 -6.55 8.06 -2.85
N TYR A 50 -6.05 7.17 -3.72
CA TYR A 50 -6.72 6.86 -4.98
C TYR A 50 -7.90 5.94 -4.70
N SER A 51 -9.06 6.34 -5.19
CA SER A 51 -10.35 5.76 -4.88
C SER A 51 -11.19 5.68 -6.15
N LYS A 52 -12.29 4.94 -6.09
CA LYS A 52 -13.36 4.95 -7.08
C LYS A 52 -14.72 4.93 -6.40
N ASP A 53 -15.75 5.40 -7.10
CA ASP A 53 -17.13 5.28 -6.64
C ASP A 53 -17.81 4.03 -7.23
N GLU A 54 -19.07 3.81 -6.87
CA GLU A 54 -19.89 2.70 -7.37
C GLU A 54 -20.19 2.77 -8.88
N GLN A 55 -19.93 3.90 -9.54
CA GLN A 55 -20.06 4.08 -10.97
C GLN A 55 -18.72 3.95 -11.70
N ASP A 56 -17.67 3.48 -11.01
CA ASP A 56 -16.30 3.34 -11.51
C ASP A 56 -15.64 4.67 -11.89
N ASN A 57 -16.12 5.79 -11.34
CA ASN A 57 -15.43 7.07 -11.48
C ASN A 57 -14.24 7.10 -10.53
N HIS A 58 -13.05 7.29 -11.07
CA HIS A 58 -11.83 7.38 -10.29
C HIS A 58 -11.62 8.78 -9.69
N LEU A 59 -11.19 8.79 -8.43
CA LEU A 59 -11.12 10.00 -7.62
C LEU A 59 -10.03 9.96 -6.56
N TRP A 60 -9.78 11.12 -5.98
CA TRP A 60 -8.90 11.29 -4.84
C TRP A 60 -9.69 11.68 -3.61
N THR A 61 -9.54 10.94 -2.53
CA THR A 61 -10.27 11.16 -1.28
C THR A 61 -9.32 11.23 -0.09
N PHE A 62 -9.66 12.02 0.93
CA PHE A 62 -8.95 11.90 2.20
C PHE A 62 -9.27 10.53 2.82
N PRO A 63 -8.28 9.73 3.22
CA PRO A 63 -8.40 8.33 3.69
C PRO A 63 -9.03 8.21 5.10
N CYS A 64 -10.16 8.89 5.31
CA CYS A 64 -10.94 8.84 6.54
C CYS A 64 -12.42 8.79 6.18
N TYR A 65 -12.95 7.58 6.12
CA TYR A 65 -14.24 7.29 5.55
C TYR A 65 -15.33 7.32 6.62
N ASN A 66 -16.40 8.08 6.36
CA ASN A 66 -17.61 8.06 7.16
C ASN A 66 -18.54 6.96 6.66
N VAL A 67 -18.22 5.72 7.02
CA VAL A 67 -19.00 4.53 6.67
C VAL A 67 -19.50 3.85 7.94
N ASN A 68 -20.66 3.19 7.83
CA ASN A 68 -21.11 2.28 8.88
C ASN A 68 -20.10 1.13 8.99
N SER A 69 -19.88 0.66 10.21
CA SER A 69 -18.94 -0.43 10.47
C SER A 69 -19.50 -1.42 11.48
N LEU A 70 -19.12 -2.69 11.34
CA LEU A 70 -19.52 -3.74 12.26
C LEU A 70 -19.05 -3.45 13.69
N PRO A 71 -17.79 -3.02 13.96
CA PRO A 71 -17.39 -2.55 15.29
C PRO A 71 -18.34 -1.52 15.92
N GLN A 72 -18.83 -0.56 15.13
CA GLN A 72 -19.76 0.45 15.61
C GLN A 72 -21.13 -0.15 15.98
N ILE A 73 -21.65 -1.07 15.17
CA ILE A 73 -22.92 -1.76 15.47
C ILE A 73 -22.77 -2.65 16.72
N LEU A 74 -21.66 -3.37 16.86
CA LEU A 74 -21.35 -4.19 18.04
C LEU A 74 -21.33 -3.33 19.30
N GLN A 75 -20.56 -2.23 19.28
CA GLN A 75 -20.47 -1.27 20.39
C GLN A 75 -21.85 -0.74 20.80
N ASN A 76 -22.66 -0.32 19.82
CA ASN A 76 -23.99 0.25 20.06
C ASN A 76 -24.97 -0.76 20.66
N ASN A 77 -24.74 -2.06 20.47
CA ASN A 77 -25.59 -3.14 20.98
C ASN A 77 -24.97 -3.86 22.19
N GLY A 78 -23.90 -3.32 22.77
CA GLY A 78 -23.25 -3.88 23.96
C GLY A 78 -22.53 -5.20 23.72
N VAL A 79 -22.21 -5.53 22.46
CA VAL A 79 -21.37 -6.67 22.10
C VAL A 79 -19.92 -6.22 22.09
N SER A 80 -19.07 -6.89 22.86
CA SER A 80 -17.66 -6.49 22.99
C SER A 80 -16.89 -6.84 21.72
N TRP A 81 -15.99 -5.95 21.29
CA TRP A 81 -15.17 -6.18 20.10
C TRP A 81 -13.73 -5.75 20.33
N LYS A 82 -12.78 -6.38 19.63
CA LYS A 82 -11.37 -5.97 19.61
C LYS A 82 -10.72 -6.19 18.24
N TYR A 83 -9.87 -5.26 17.84
CA TYR A 83 -9.06 -5.37 16.62
C TYR A 83 -7.57 -5.42 17.00
N TYR A 84 -6.93 -6.55 16.74
CA TYR A 84 -5.52 -6.76 17.07
C TYR A 84 -4.63 -6.51 15.84
N SER A 85 -3.93 -5.37 15.80
CA SER A 85 -3.11 -4.92 14.67
C SER A 85 -1.87 -4.12 15.09
N THR A 86 -0.92 -3.98 14.16
CA THR A 86 0.28 -3.14 14.35
C THR A 86 0.17 -1.77 13.71
N GLY A 87 -1.04 -1.33 13.33
CA GLY A 87 -1.25 -0.10 12.55
C GLY A 87 -0.88 -0.25 11.06
N GLY A 88 -1.05 0.84 10.31
CA GLY A 88 -0.68 0.93 8.89
C GLY A 88 -1.73 0.32 7.96
N ASN A 89 -1.30 -0.29 6.86
CA ASN A 89 -2.19 -0.77 5.79
C ASN A 89 -3.15 -1.90 6.20
N TRP A 90 -2.85 -2.60 7.30
CA TRP A 90 -3.64 -3.72 7.83
C TRP A 90 -4.61 -3.28 8.94
N ASP A 91 -4.59 -1.99 9.28
CA ASP A 91 -5.38 -1.40 10.36
C ASP A 91 -6.63 -0.71 9.83
N ALA A 92 -7.63 -1.52 9.45
CA ALA A 92 -8.91 -1.02 8.95
C ALA A 92 -9.57 0.05 9.85
N PRO A 93 -9.58 -0.09 11.19
CA PRO A 93 -10.15 0.95 12.06
C PRO A 93 -9.52 2.33 11.88
N GLY A 94 -8.24 2.41 11.53
CA GLY A 94 -7.54 3.66 11.27
C GLY A 94 -8.09 4.46 10.07
N PHE A 95 -8.88 3.84 9.21
CA PHE A 95 -9.50 4.46 8.02
C PHE A 95 -10.96 4.87 8.24
N ILE A 96 -11.56 4.52 9.37
CA ILE A 96 -13.00 4.69 9.62
C ILE A 96 -13.19 5.82 10.63
N GLN A 97 -13.80 6.92 10.20
CA GLN A 97 -13.90 8.15 10.99
C GLN A 97 -14.51 7.89 12.38
N ASN A 98 -15.56 7.09 12.44
CA ASN A 98 -16.30 6.80 13.67
C ASN A 98 -15.56 5.86 14.64
N LEU A 99 -14.44 5.25 14.21
CA LEU A 99 -13.61 4.38 15.06
C LEU A 99 -12.35 5.07 15.59
N SER A 100 -12.09 6.32 15.19
CA SER A 100 -10.94 7.12 15.64
C SER A 100 -10.82 7.26 17.17
N GLY A 101 -11.92 7.14 17.92
CA GLY A 101 -11.94 7.18 19.39
C GLY A 101 -11.75 5.83 20.10
N SER A 102 -11.63 4.71 19.38
CA SER A 102 -11.66 3.35 19.93
C SER A 102 -10.28 2.79 20.29
N ALA A 103 -9.37 3.64 20.76
CA ALA A 103 -7.97 3.27 21.01
C ALA A 103 -7.80 2.13 22.04
N ASN A 104 -8.80 1.90 22.91
CA ASN A 104 -8.77 0.80 23.88
C ASN A 104 -9.13 -0.56 23.25
N ASP A 105 -9.84 -0.57 22.14
CA ASP A 105 -10.30 -1.77 21.45
C ASP A 105 -9.35 -2.19 20.31
N ILE A 106 -8.45 -1.27 19.92
CA ILE A 106 -7.37 -1.52 18.96
C ILE A 106 -6.08 -1.83 19.74
N GLN A 107 -5.57 -3.05 19.62
CA GLN A 107 -4.47 -3.54 20.44
C GLN A 107 -3.36 -4.18 19.60
N ASN A 108 -2.15 -4.24 20.14
CA ASN A 108 -1.07 -4.99 19.47
C ASN A 108 -1.41 -6.49 19.44
N PRO A 109 -1.09 -7.25 18.36
CA PRO A 109 -1.36 -8.69 18.27
C PRO A 109 -0.75 -9.52 19.41
N ASN A 110 0.32 -9.06 20.04
CA ASN A 110 0.90 -9.73 21.20
C ASN A 110 -0.02 -9.73 22.43
N GLN A 111 -0.99 -8.80 22.52
CA GLN A 111 -1.96 -8.72 23.61
C GLN A 111 -3.01 -9.83 23.54
N PHE A 112 -3.26 -10.40 22.36
CA PHE A 112 -4.29 -11.43 22.14
C PHE A 112 -4.19 -12.60 23.13
N ASN A 113 -2.98 -13.16 23.28
CA ASN A 113 -2.78 -14.30 24.18
C ASN A 113 -3.05 -13.94 25.65
N THR A 114 -2.65 -12.74 26.08
CA THR A 114 -2.92 -12.26 27.43
C THR A 114 -4.42 -12.13 27.68
N ASP A 115 -5.17 -11.65 26.69
CA ASP A 115 -6.62 -11.52 26.80
C ASP A 115 -7.31 -12.88 26.85
N VAL A 116 -6.90 -13.85 26.02
CA VAL A 116 -7.39 -15.24 26.11
C VAL A 116 -7.11 -15.85 27.48
N GLN A 117 -5.88 -15.76 27.98
CA GLN A 117 -5.49 -16.37 29.25
C GLN A 117 -6.13 -15.70 30.47
N SER A 118 -6.45 -14.41 30.39
CA SER A 118 -7.07 -13.65 31.47
C SER A 118 -8.60 -13.61 31.42
N GLY A 119 -9.24 -14.32 30.48
CA GLY A 119 -10.69 -14.32 30.32
C GLY A 119 -11.25 -12.99 29.82
N LYS A 120 -10.49 -12.28 28.98
CA LYS A 120 -10.81 -10.95 28.41
C LYS A 120 -10.85 -10.93 26.88
N LEU A 121 -10.97 -12.09 26.24
CA LEU A 121 -11.27 -12.16 24.81
C LEU A 121 -12.65 -11.54 24.57
N ALA A 122 -12.75 -10.66 23.57
CA ALA A 122 -14.00 -10.02 23.19
C ALA A 122 -14.92 -10.98 22.41
N ASP A 123 -16.21 -10.68 22.35
CA ASP A 123 -17.20 -11.49 21.63
C ASP A 123 -16.87 -11.59 20.13
N VAL A 124 -16.37 -10.49 19.54
CA VAL A 124 -15.86 -10.45 18.15
C VAL A 124 -14.43 -9.94 18.16
N SER A 125 -13.50 -10.69 17.58
CA SER A 125 -12.07 -10.34 17.56
C SER A 125 -11.45 -10.54 16.17
N TRP A 126 -10.83 -9.48 15.63
CA TRP A 126 -10.00 -9.57 14.43
C TRP A 126 -8.53 -9.62 14.84
N VAL A 127 -7.74 -10.52 14.24
CA VAL A 127 -6.31 -10.65 14.55
C VAL A 127 -5.49 -10.64 13.28
N THR A 128 -4.61 -9.66 13.16
CA THR A 128 -3.65 -9.56 12.05
C THR A 128 -2.23 -9.88 12.55
N PRO A 129 -1.40 -10.59 11.75
CA PRO A 129 -0.02 -10.86 12.11
C PRO A 129 0.79 -9.56 12.18
N PRO A 130 1.78 -9.45 13.08
CA PRO A 130 2.74 -8.36 13.02
C PRO A 130 3.67 -8.49 11.79
N PRO A 131 4.37 -7.41 11.39
CA PRO A 131 5.30 -7.45 10.28
C PRO A 131 6.36 -8.55 10.45
N GLY A 132 6.61 -9.32 9.39
CA GLY A 132 7.56 -10.44 9.43
C GLY A 132 6.99 -11.74 10.01
N GLN A 133 5.71 -11.78 10.39
CA GLN A 133 5.03 -12.98 10.89
C GLN A 133 3.76 -13.30 10.10
N SER A 134 3.68 -12.85 8.84
CA SER A 134 2.59 -13.18 7.94
C SER A 134 3.08 -14.11 6.82
N ASP A 135 2.14 -14.60 6.01
CA ASP A 135 2.46 -15.33 4.79
C ASP A 135 2.81 -14.39 3.60
N HIS A 136 2.97 -13.09 3.85
CA HIS A 136 3.25 -12.11 2.80
C HIS A 136 4.59 -12.41 2.10
N PRO A 137 4.64 -12.43 0.77
CA PRO A 137 5.88 -12.74 0.05
C PRO A 137 6.94 -11.65 0.27
N ALA A 138 8.23 -11.95 0.36
CA ALA A 138 8.88 -13.26 0.25
C ALA A 138 9.24 -13.87 1.63
N GLN A 139 8.40 -13.67 2.65
CA GLN A 139 8.67 -14.17 4.01
C GLN A 139 8.60 -15.70 4.10
N LEU A 140 9.16 -16.27 5.18
CA LEU A 140 8.96 -17.69 5.48
C LEU A 140 7.50 -17.97 5.85
N LEU A 141 6.86 -18.86 5.09
CA LEU A 141 5.52 -19.37 5.42
C LEU A 141 5.45 -19.97 6.84
N GLN A 142 6.52 -20.58 7.34
CA GLN A 142 6.55 -21.13 8.70
C GLN A 142 6.31 -20.05 9.76
N LEU A 143 6.63 -18.78 9.50
CA LEU A 143 6.40 -17.69 10.45
C LEU A 143 4.92 -17.34 10.55
N GLY A 144 4.25 -17.16 9.41
CA GLY A 144 2.80 -16.97 9.36
C GLY A 144 2.04 -18.18 9.91
N GLN A 145 2.42 -19.39 9.47
CA GLN A 145 1.83 -20.64 9.98
C GLN A 145 2.03 -20.83 11.48
N ASN A 146 3.20 -20.48 12.03
CA ASN A 146 3.44 -20.54 13.48
C ASN A 146 2.66 -19.46 14.25
N PHE A 147 2.50 -18.27 13.67
CA PHE A 147 1.64 -17.22 14.25
C PHE A 147 0.20 -17.71 14.34
N VAL A 148 -0.38 -18.18 13.22
CA VAL A 148 -1.74 -18.74 13.18
C VAL A 148 -1.88 -19.91 14.15
N THR A 149 -0.93 -20.85 14.13
CA THR A 149 -0.93 -22.02 15.04
C THR A 149 -0.97 -21.59 16.49
N LYS A 150 -0.18 -20.57 16.87
CA LYS A 150 -0.17 -20.02 18.23
C LYS A 150 -1.52 -19.42 18.61
N ILE A 151 -2.12 -18.60 17.75
CA ILE A 151 -3.44 -17.98 18.01
C ILE A 151 -4.52 -19.05 18.21
N VAL A 152 -4.65 -19.99 17.27
CA VAL A 152 -5.64 -21.09 17.32
C VAL A 152 -5.41 -21.98 18.54
N THR A 153 -4.16 -22.35 18.82
CA THR A 153 -3.79 -23.20 19.97
C THR A 153 -4.13 -22.54 21.30
N ASN A 154 -3.95 -21.22 21.43
CA ASN A 154 -4.31 -20.51 22.66
C ASN A 154 -5.82 -20.56 22.92
N ILE A 155 -6.65 -20.39 21.89
CA ILE A 155 -8.11 -20.56 22.01
C ILE A 155 -8.45 -22.00 22.36
N MET A 156 -7.91 -22.96 21.63
CA MET A 156 -8.13 -24.40 21.81
C MET A 156 -7.75 -24.92 23.20
N ASN A 157 -6.75 -24.34 23.85
CA ASN A 157 -6.33 -24.68 25.21
C ASN A 157 -7.07 -23.89 26.31
N SER A 158 -7.93 -22.94 25.94
CA SER A 158 -8.65 -22.09 26.88
C SER A 158 -10.10 -22.54 27.06
N SER A 159 -10.79 -21.92 28.03
CA SER A 159 -12.23 -22.10 28.20
C SER A 159 -13.05 -21.64 26.99
N TYR A 160 -12.48 -20.80 26.12
CA TYR A 160 -13.15 -20.28 24.92
C TYR A 160 -13.33 -21.33 23.82
N TRP A 161 -12.58 -22.44 23.82
CA TRP A 161 -12.69 -23.43 22.74
C TRP A 161 -14.14 -23.87 22.52
N SER A 162 -14.85 -24.19 23.61
CA SER A 162 -16.18 -24.79 23.57
C SER A 162 -17.26 -23.94 22.89
N ASN A 163 -17.02 -22.65 22.68
CA ASN A 163 -17.99 -21.69 22.16
C ASN A 163 -17.37 -20.67 21.17
N THR A 164 -16.25 -21.02 20.52
CA THR A 164 -15.61 -20.15 19.52
C THR A 164 -15.73 -20.71 18.11
N ALA A 165 -15.96 -19.83 17.15
CA ALA A 165 -15.68 -20.05 15.73
C ALA A 165 -14.51 -19.18 15.31
N ILE A 166 -13.54 -19.76 14.61
CA ILE A 166 -12.37 -19.06 14.07
C ILE A 166 -12.45 -19.14 12.55
N PHE A 167 -12.41 -17.98 11.90
CA PHE A 167 -12.32 -17.84 10.46
C PHE A 167 -10.89 -17.43 10.11
N LEU A 168 -10.19 -18.29 9.36
CA LEU A 168 -8.83 -18.05 8.90
C LEU A 168 -8.85 -17.82 7.38
N THR A 169 -8.40 -16.65 6.95
CA THR A 169 -8.26 -16.28 5.54
C THR A 169 -7.00 -15.42 5.32
N TRP A 170 -6.68 -15.17 4.05
CA TRP A 170 -5.69 -14.20 3.59
C TRP A 170 -6.42 -12.94 3.10
N ASP A 171 -5.80 -11.77 3.29
CA ASP A 171 -6.36 -10.46 2.97
C ASP A 171 -6.39 -10.18 1.47
N ASP A 172 -5.39 -10.68 0.73
CA ASP A 172 -5.37 -10.69 -0.73
C ASP A 172 -4.69 -11.95 -1.30
N TRP A 173 -4.61 -12.03 -2.63
CA TRP A 173 -4.07 -13.20 -3.33
C TRP A 173 -2.55 -13.16 -3.52
N GLY A 174 -1.88 -12.12 -3.00
CA GLY A 174 -0.43 -11.89 -2.99
C GLY A 174 0.29 -11.99 -4.34
N GLY A 175 -0.44 -11.81 -5.45
CA GLY A 175 0.10 -11.91 -6.80
C GLY A 175 0.15 -13.33 -7.37
N TRP A 176 -0.35 -14.34 -6.65
CA TRP A 176 -0.38 -15.73 -7.11
C TRP A 176 -1.55 -16.03 -8.06
N TYR A 177 -1.35 -17.01 -8.94
CA TYR A 177 -2.37 -17.42 -9.89
C TYR A 177 -3.49 -18.23 -9.22
N ASP A 178 -4.74 -17.82 -9.45
CA ASP A 178 -5.93 -18.67 -9.30
C ASP A 178 -6.61 -18.83 -10.66
N HIS A 179 -7.19 -20.01 -10.91
CA HIS A 179 -7.77 -20.34 -12.21
C HIS A 179 -9.21 -19.86 -12.39
N VAL A 180 -9.90 -19.48 -11.30
CA VAL A 180 -11.29 -19.04 -11.36
C VAL A 180 -11.34 -17.54 -11.61
N PRO A 181 -11.96 -17.08 -12.70
CA PRO A 181 -12.19 -15.65 -12.92
C PRO A 181 -13.06 -15.07 -11.79
N PRO A 182 -12.63 -13.97 -11.14
CA PRO A 182 -13.43 -13.36 -10.08
C PRO A 182 -14.78 -12.82 -10.59
N PRO A 183 -15.88 -13.05 -9.86
CA PRO A 183 -17.18 -12.47 -10.20
C PRO A 183 -17.16 -10.94 -10.17
N GLN A 184 -17.83 -10.31 -11.14
CA GLN A 184 -18.06 -8.87 -11.15
C GLN A 184 -19.41 -8.57 -10.49
N THR A 185 -19.37 -8.15 -9.23
CA THR A 185 -20.56 -7.89 -8.40
C THR A 185 -20.98 -6.42 -8.37
N ASP A 186 -20.03 -5.50 -8.59
CA ASP A 186 -20.20 -4.04 -8.65
C ASP A 186 -18.99 -3.42 -9.38
N ALA A 187 -18.79 -2.09 -9.29
CA ALA A 187 -17.64 -1.40 -9.88
C ALA A 187 -16.28 -1.90 -9.37
N PHE A 188 -16.19 -2.40 -8.13
CA PHE A 188 -14.95 -2.95 -7.58
C PHE A 188 -14.76 -4.42 -7.98
N GLY A 189 -15.86 -5.15 -8.13
CA GLY A 189 -15.86 -6.60 -8.33
C GLY A 189 -15.30 -7.36 -7.14
N LEU A 190 -15.43 -8.68 -7.16
CA LEU A 190 -14.65 -9.55 -6.27
C LEU A 190 -13.24 -9.70 -6.84
N GLY A 191 -12.26 -9.90 -5.97
CA GLY A 191 -10.90 -10.26 -6.40
C GLY A 191 -10.69 -11.77 -6.46
N PRO A 192 -9.47 -12.23 -6.78
CA PRO A 192 -9.13 -13.65 -6.81
C PRO A 192 -9.47 -14.38 -5.51
N ARG A 193 -9.71 -15.68 -5.62
CA ARG A 193 -10.03 -16.51 -4.46
C ARG A 193 -8.91 -16.53 -3.44
N THR A 194 -9.27 -16.43 -2.17
CA THR A 194 -8.40 -16.72 -1.02
C THR A 194 -8.97 -17.90 -0.24
N PRO A 195 -8.13 -18.76 0.35
CA PRO A 195 -8.67 -19.87 1.12
C PRO A 195 -9.36 -19.36 2.39
N LEU A 196 -10.57 -19.84 2.67
CA LEU A 196 -11.22 -19.69 3.97
C LEU A 196 -11.23 -21.03 4.70
N ILE A 197 -10.66 -21.08 5.90
CA ILE A 197 -10.73 -22.23 6.79
C ILE A 197 -11.59 -21.85 8.00
N VAL A 198 -12.61 -22.66 8.29
CA VAL A 198 -13.53 -22.46 9.42
C VAL A 198 -13.24 -23.50 10.49
N ILE A 199 -12.81 -23.06 11.68
CA ILE A 199 -12.34 -23.90 12.78
C ILE A 199 -13.24 -23.67 14.01
N SER A 200 -13.92 -24.71 14.48
CA SER A 200 -14.83 -24.63 15.62
C SER A 200 -15.13 -26.04 16.15
N PRO A 201 -15.51 -26.21 17.43
CA PRO A 201 -16.09 -27.48 17.89
C PRO A 201 -17.32 -27.91 17.09
N TYR A 202 -18.04 -26.97 16.48
CA TYR A 202 -19.26 -27.22 15.72
C TYR A 202 -19.07 -27.15 14.21
N ALA A 203 -17.84 -26.92 13.72
CA ALA A 203 -17.56 -27.00 12.28
C ALA A 203 -17.67 -28.46 11.82
N LYS A 204 -18.27 -28.70 10.65
CA LYS A 204 -18.38 -30.04 10.07
C LYS A 204 -16.99 -30.58 9.69
N PRO A 205 -16.63 -31.79 10.10
CA PRO A 205 -15.28 -32.31 9.88
C PRO A 205 -15.03 -32.65 8.41
N GLY A 206 -13.97 -32.06 7.83
CA GLY A 206 -13.59 -32.32 6.45
C GLY A 206 -14.58 -31.77 5.40
N TYR A 207 -15.47 -30.86 5.81
CA TYR A 207 -16.46 -30.26 4.92
C TYR A 207 -15.82 -29.23 3.98
N ILE A 208 -16.26 -29.24 2.73
CA ILE A 208 -15.91 -28.23 1.72
C ILE A 208 -17.18 -27.49 1.36
N SER A 209 -17.23 -26.20 1.67
CA SER A 209 -18.31 -25.32 1.19
C SER A 209 -18.01 -24.87 -0.23
N HIS A 210 -19.05 -24.89 -1.05
CA HIS A 210 -19.06 -24.35 -2.42
C HIS A 210 -19.90 -23.08 -2.52
N ALA A 211 -20.49 -22.63 -1.41
CA ALA A 211 -21.23 -21.37 -1.37
C ALA A 211 -20.28 -20.22 -1.69
N GLN A 212 -20.73 -19.27 -2.52
CA GLN A 212 -19.94 -18.09 -2.81
C GLN A 212 -19.83 -17.22 -1.56
N GLY A 213 -18.61 -17.03 -1.06
CA GLY A 213 -18.34 -16.14 0.06
C GLY A 213 -17.27 -15.11 -0.28
N GLU A 214 -17.20 -14.08 0.54
CA GLU A 214 -16.17 -13.04 0.51
C GLU A 214 -16.06 -12.37 1.89
N PHE A 215 -15.28 -11.31 2.08
CA PHE A 215 -15.04 -10.79 3.43
C PHE A 215 -16.27 -10.18 4.11
N ALA A 216 -17.25 -9.65 3.38
CA ALA A 216 -18.54 -9.24 3.97
C ALA A 216 -19.39 -10.43 4.45
N SER A 217 -19.04 -11.67 4.08
CA SER A 217 -19.61 -12.87 4.69
C SER A 217 -19.24 -12.99 6.18
N PHE A 218 -18.11 -12.40 6.62
CA PHE A 218 -17.79 -12.30 8.04
C PHE A 218 -18.71 -11.32 8.76
N ASP A 219 -18.96 -10.16 8.16
CA ASP A 219 -19.90 -9.17 8.71
C ASP A 219 -21.30 -9.79 8.85
N LYS A 220 -21.79 -10.42 7.78
CA LYS A 220 -23.10 -11.11 7.77
C LYS A 220 -23.22 -12.21 8.83
N PHE A 221 -22.20 -13.07 8.98
CA PHE A 221 -22.19 -14.11 10.01
C PHE A 221 -22.34 -13.50 11.42
N VAL A 222 -21.61 -12.42 11.71
CA VAL A 222 -21.70 -11.71 12.99
C VAL A 222 -23.07 -11.06 13.15
N GLU A 223 -23.57 -10.37 12.13
CA GLU A 223 -24.89 -9.75 12.19
C GLU A 223 -25.99 -10.75 12.53
N GLU A 224 -26.01 -11.90 11.87
CA GLU A 224 -26.99 -12.95 12.12
C GLU A 224 -26.79 -13.61 13.50
N ASN A 225 -25.56 -13.88 13.92
CA ASN A 225 -25.26 -14.52 15.21
C ASN A 225 -25.67 -13.65 16.42
N TRP A 226 -25.55 -12.33 16.32
CA TRP A 226 -25.93 -11.38 17.38
C TRP A 226 -27.26 -10.67 17.14
N ASN A 227 -28.01 -11.06 16.09
CA ASN A 227 -29.29 -10.45 15.70
C ASN A 227 -29.19 -8.90 15.55
N LEU A 228 -28.18 -8.47 14.80
CA LEU A 228 -27.87 -7.08 14.50
C LEU A 228 -28.42 -6.70 13.10
N PRO A 229 -28.68 -5.41 12.83
CA PRO A 229 -28.97 -4.96 11.48
C PRO A 229 -27.73 -5.10 10.58
N ASN A 230 -27.96 -5.36 9.31
CA ASN A 230 -26.90 -5.31 8.30
C ASN A 230 -26.43 -3.86 8.04
N LEU A 231 -25.22 -3.73 7.51
CA LEU A 231 -24.58 -2.47 7.12
C LEU A 231 -25.16 -1.86 5.83
N GLY A 232 -26.02 -2.62 5.14
CA GLY A 232 -26.67 -2.22 3.91
C GLY A 232 -25.76 -2.26 2.68
N GLN A 233 -24.66 -3.02 2.75
CA GLN A 233 -23.66 -3.16 1.70
C GLN A 233 -23.70 -4.58 1.14
N ARG A 234 -22.54 -5.18 0.87
CA ARG A 234 -22.44 -6.53 0.29
C ARG A 234 -22.93 -7.64 1.23
N ASP A 235 -22.83 -7.42 2.53
CA ASP A 235 -23.43 -8.23 3.60
C ASP A 235 -24.95 -8.42 3.45
N ALA A 236 -25.67 -7.42 2.90
CA ALA A 236 -27.11 -7.50 2.68
C ALA A 236 -27.51 -8.32 1.43
N LEU A 237 -26.55 -8.69 0.58
CA LEU A 237 -26.82 -9.38 -0.68
C LEU A 237 -27.13 -10.87 -0.46
N ALA A 238 -28.07 -11.40 -1.24
CA ALA A 238 -28.48 -12.80 -1.14
C ALA A 238 -27.36 -13.77 -1.54
N GLN A 239 -26.48 -13.36 -2.45
CA GLN A 239 -25.32 -14.16 -2.88
C GLN A 239 -24.17 -14.20 -1.88
N THR A 240 -24.16 -13.31 -0.88
CA THR A 240 -23.13 -13.28 0.15
C THR A 240 -23.45 -14.36 1.18
N SER A 241 -22.57 -15.35 1.29
CA SER A 241 -22.74 -16.46 2.22
C SER A 241 -22.85 -15.97 3.67
N ASP A 242 -23.74 -16.58 4.44
CA ASP A 242 -23.83 -16.39 5.90
C ASP A 242 -22.83 -17.28 6.66
N LEU A 243 -22.08 -18.13 5.96
CA LEU A 243 -21.12 -19.12 6.50
C LEU A 243 -21.75 -20.17 7.43
N MET A 244 -23.08 -20.20 7.58
CA MET A 244 -23.76 -21.15 8.46
C MET A 244 -23.72 -22.57 7.93
N ASP A 245 -23.53 -22.74 6.62
CA ASP A 245 -23.34 -24.03 5.99
C ASP A 245 -22.08 -24.77 6.50
N PHE A 246 -21.16 -24.12 7.22
CA PHE A 246 -20.02 -24.79 7.85
C PHE A 246 -20.35 -25.56 9.12
N PHE A 247 -21.46 -25.26 9.78
CA PHE A 247 -21.73 -25.71 11.14
C PHE A 247 -22.77 -26.83 11.20
N ASP A 248 -22.57 -27.76 12.13
CA ASP A 248 -23.59 -28.69 12.63
C ASP A 248 -23.64 -28.57 14.15
N PHE A 249 -24.61 -27.81 14.66
CA PHE A 249 -24.77 -27.59 16.10
C PHE A 249 -25.40 -28.78 16.84
N GLN A 250 -25.84 -29.82 16.12
CA GLN A 250 -26.33 -31.08 16.70
C GLN A 250 -25.22 -32.10 16.90
N GLN A 251 -24.04 -31.89 16.30
CA GLN A 251 -22.89 -32.77 16.45
C GLN A 251 -22.30 -32.70 17.87
N ALA A 252 -21.59 -33.75 18.27
CA ALA A 252 -20.75 -33.70 19.46
C ALA A 252 -19.59 -32.71 19.24
N PRO A 253 -19.34 -31.75 20.16
CA PRO A 253 -18.28 -30.77 19.98
C PRO A 253 -16.93 -31.42 19.71
N GLN A 254 -16.24 -31.00 18.64
CA GLN A 254 -14.91 -31.51 18.32
C GLN A 254 -13.90 -31.17 19.43
N LEU A 255 -12.98 -32.09 19.70
CA LEU A 255 -11.90 -31.86 20.65
C LEU A 255 -10.84 -30.89 20.08
N PRO A 256 -10.12 -30.15 20.94
CA PRO A 256 -8.98 -29.33 20.52
C PRO A 256 -7.97 -30.09 19.66
N LEU A 257 -7.60 -29.53 18.51
CA LEU A 257 -6.51 -30.02 17.66
C LEU A 257 -5.24 -29.22 17.94
N ILE A 258 -4.46 -29.65 18.93
CA ILE A 258 -3.22 -28.96 19.31
C ILE A 258 -2.12 -29.33 18.31
N LEU A 259 -1.69 -28.35 17.53
CA LEU A 259 -0.58 -28.50 16.59
C LEU A 259 0.71 -27.98 17.21
N ASN A 260 1.81 -28.69 16.96
CA ASN A 260 3.13 -28.19 17.30
C ASN A 260 3.53 -27.09 16.30
N PRO A 261 4.19 -26.01 16.75
CA PRO A 261 4.82 -25.08 15.84
C PRO A 261 5.76 -25.80 14.88
N LEU A 262 5.75 -25.38 13.62
CA LEU A 262 6.69 -25.84 12.62
C LEU A 262 8.11 -25.49 13.05
N PRO A 263 9.06 -26.42 12.90
CA PRO A 263 10.45 -26.16 13.24
C PRO A 263 10.97 -25.02 12.36
N LEU A 264 11.47 -23.97 13.01
CA LEU A 264 12.22 -22.94 12.32
C LEU A 264 13.64 -23.47 12.05
N PRO A 265 14.30 -23.07 10.94
CA PRO A 265 15.69 -23.42 10.70
C PRO A 265 16.56 -23.07 11.94
N PRO A 266 17.54 -23.88 12.34
CA PRO A 266 18.35 -23.64 13.56
C PRO A 266 18.97 -22.24 13.66
N ALA A 267 19.25 -21.65 12.50
CA ALA A 267 19.77 -20.31 12.38
C ALA A 267 18.75 -19.21 12.74
N TYR A 268 17.43 -19.43 12.64
CA TYR A 268 16.40 -18.44 12.97
C TYR A 268 16.34 -18.10 14.47
N SER A 269 16.61 -19.09 15.33
CA SER A 269 16.65 -18.92 16.80
C SER A 269 17.80 -18.03 17.29
N ILE A 270 18.85 -17.87 16.48
CA ILE A 270 20.06 -17.13 16.84
C ILE A 270 20.21 -15.87 15.95
N LEU A 271 19.71 -15.93 14.72
CA LEU A 271 19.78 -14.91 13.68
C LEU A 271 18.37 -14.54 13.23
N LYS A 272 17.98 -13.27 13.36
CA LYS A 272 16.76 -12.80 12.68
C LYS A 272 17.04 -12.68 11.19
N GLN A 273 16.04 -13.03 10.37
CA GLN A 273 16.17 -13.01 8.93
C GLN A 273 16.43 -11.61 8.39
N PRO A 274 17.19 -11.52 7.30
CA PRO A 274 17.23 -10.28 6.56
C PRO A 274 15.86 -9.95 5.97
N SER A 275 15.51 -8.67 5.97
CA SER A 275 14.31 -8.13 5.32
C SER A 275 14.69 -7.27 4.11
N MET A 276 13.74 -7.10 3.20
CA MET A 276 13.85 -6.12 2.13
C MET A 276 13.89 -4.72 2.76
N PRO A 277 14.73 -3.78 2.26
CA PRO A 277 14.66 -2.39 2.68
C PRO A 277 13.31 -1.79 2.25
N ASN A 278 12.63 -1.05 3.12
CA ASN A 278 11.40 -0.33 2.74
C ASN A 278 11.72 0.75 1.69
N SER A 279 10.74 1.13 0.87
CA SER A 279 10.87 2.18 -0.15
C SER A 279 11.35 3.53 0.41
N SER A 280 10.99 3.87 1.65
CA SER A 280 11.47 5.08 2.34
C SER A 280 12.95 5.03 2.75
N GLN A 281 13.59 3.87 2.69
CA GLN A 281 15.01 3.66 3.01
C GLN A 281 15.89 3.53 1.75
N GLN A 282 15.32 3.75 0.56
CA GLN A 282 16.06 3.75 -0.71
C GLN A 282 15.84 5.08 -1.46
N VAL A 283 16.95 5.74 -1.82
CA VAL A 283 16.92 6.92 -2.69
C VAL A 283 16.88 6.45 -4.15
N GLY A 284 15.75 6.69 -4.82
CA GLY A 284 15.52 6.34 -6.23
C GLY A 284 14.54 5.16 -6.38
N SER A 285 13.45 5.40 -7.09
CA SER A 285 12.29 4.52 -7.28
C SER A 285 12.63 3.10 -7.73
N GLY A 286 12.01 2.12 -7.08
CA GLY A 286 12.18 0.68 -7.30
C GLY A 286 12.47 -0.07 -5.99
N GLY A 287 11.49 -0.14 -5.09
CA GLY A 287 11.60 -0.86 -3.82
C GLY A 287 11.91 -2.34 -4.05
N GLY A 288 13.18 -2.70 -3.92
CA GLY A 288 13.66 -4.06 -4.14
C GLY A 288 15.04 -4.29 -3.54
N ALA A 289 15.41 -5.56 -3.34
CA ALA A 289 16.78 -5.93 -2.99
C ALA A 289 17.80 -5.67 -4.11
N ILE A 290 17.36 -5.17 -5.27
CA ILE A 290 18.19 -4.82 -6.42
C ILE A 290 17.70 -3.52 -7.07
N VAL A 291 18.60 -2.56 -7.30
CA VAL A 291 18.30 -1.31 -8.02
C VAL A 291 19.41 -0.95 -9.02
N PRO A 292 19.09 -0.64 -10.29
CA PRO A 292 17.79 -0.86 -10.94
C PRO A 292 17.54 -2.34 -11.25
N SER A 293 16.30 -2.75 -11.51
CA SER A 293 15.96 -4.13 -11.92
C SER A 293 16.20 -4.42 -13.40
N ILE A 294 16.32 -3.40 -14.25
CA ILE A 294 16.64 -3.52 -15.67
C ILE A 294 17.67 -2.44 -16.03
N GLY A 295 18.70 -2.79 -16.80
CA GLY A 295 19.74 -1.84 -17.19
C GLY A 295 20.59 -2.31 -18.36
N GLY A 296 21.55 -1.46 -18.76
CA GLY A 296 22.52 -1.83 -19.77
C GLY A 296 23.81 -2.38 -19.17
N THR A 297 24.71 -2.90 -20.01
CA THR A 297 26.05 -3.39 -19.59
C THR A 297 26.92 -2.33 -18.89
N SER A 298 26.62 -1.04 -19.06
CA SER A 298 27.31 0.06 -18.36
C SER A 298 26.67 0.44 -17.02
N THR A 299 25.46 -0.03 -16.74
CA THR A 299 24.69 0.23 -15.52
C THR A 299 25.33 -0.43 -14.30
N VAL A 300 25.41 0.32 -13.20
CA VAL A 300 25.81 -0.22 -11.90
C VAL A 300 24.56 -0.69 -11.17
N PHE A 301 24.53 -1.98 -10.84
CA PHE A 301 23.46 -2.65 -10.12
C PHE A 301 23.83 -2.75 -8.63
N LYS A 302 22.90 -2.35 -7.75
CA LYS A 302 23.08 -2.35 -6.29
C LYS A 302 22.21 -3.42 -5.65
N PHE A 303 22.83 -4.45 -5.08
CA PHE A 303 22.16 -5.49 -4.31
C PHE A 303 22.16 -5.10 -2.83
N SER A 304 20.99 -4.94 -2.22
CA SER A 304 20.82 -4.41 -0.87
C SER A 304 19.91 -5.27 -0.01
N VAL A 305 20.24 -5.41 1.28
CA VAL A 305 19.45 -6.20 2.22
C VAL A 305 19.62 -5.68 3.65
N VAL A 306 18.54 -5.59 4.42
CA VAL A 306 18.61 -5.26 5.85
C VAL A 306 18.77 -6.56 6.62
N TYR A 307 19.72 -6.65 7.53
CA TYR A 307 19.92 -7.81 8.40
C TYR A 307 19.81 -7.38 9.86
N THR A 308 19.09 -8.13 10.70
CA THR A 308 18.83 -7.79 12.10
C THR A 308 19.61 -8.71 13.06
N PRO A 309 20.93 -8.56 13.18
CA PRO A 309 21.72 -9.45 14.00
C PRO A 309 21.46 -9.28 15.51
N GLN A 310 21.59 -10.37 16.26
CA GLN A 310 21.99 -10.28 17.68
C GLN A 310 23.50 -9.96 17.82
N GLN A 311 24.32 -10.33 16.83
CA GLN A 311 25.77 -10.09 16.75
C GLN A 311 26.23 -9.84 15.31
N THR A 312 27.26 -9.02 15.11
CA THR A 312 27.81 -8.74 13.77
C THR A 312 28.11 -10.04 13.01
N PRO A 313 27.61 -10.20 11.77
CA PRO A 313 27.82 -11.42 11.01
C PRO A 313 29.30 -11.61 10.63
N THR A 314 29.77 -12.85 10.65
CA THR A 314 31.09 -13.28 10.13
C THR A 314 31.08 -13.43 8.62
N VAL A 315 29.91 -13.68 8.02
CA VAL A 315 29.68 -13.74 6.57
C VAL A 315 28.51 -12.84 6.23
N ALA A 316 28.67 -11.98 5.24
CA ALA A 316 27.60 -11.17 4.66
C ALA A 316 27.83 -11.10 3.15
N ASN A 317 27.18 -11.99 2.40
CA ASN A 317 27.43 -12.17 0.97
C ASN A 317 26.14 -12.05 0.15
N VAL A 318 26.31 -11.65 -1.11
CA VAL A 318 25.33 -11.88 -2.17
C VAL A 318 25.89 -12.92 -3.14
N THR A 319 25.09 -13.90 -3.51
CA THR A 319 25.40 -14.85 -4.58
C THR A 319 24.56 -14.48 -5.79
N ILE A 320 25.20 -14.15 -6.91
CA ILE A 320 24.57 -13.80 -8.18
C ILE A 320 24.83 -14.97 -9.14
N ASN A 321 23.77 -15.67 -9.53
CA ASN A 321 23.81 -17.00 -10.14
C ASN A 321 24.67 -17.97 -9.32
N SER A 322 25.92 -18.20 -9.74
CA SER A 322 26.85 -19.13 -9.08
C SER A 322 28.07 -18.44 -8.44
N ALA A 323 28.18 -17.11 -8.55
CA ALA A 323 29.31 -16.35 -8.04
C ALA A 323 28.94 -15.60 -6.75
N THR A 324 29.77 -15.73 -5.72
CA THR A 324 29.52 -15.13 -4.39
C THR A 324 30.43 -13.93 -4.15
N PHE A 325 29.85 -12.83 -3.65
CA PHE A 325 30.53 -11.57 -3.42
C PHE A 325 30.26 -11.04 -2.00
N PRO A 326 31.29 -10.51 -1.32
CA PRO A 326 31.12 -9.90 -0.01
C PRO A 326 30.36 -8.58 -0.10
N MET A 327 29.47 -8.34 0.86
CA MET A 327 28.70 -7.11 1.01
C MET A 327 29.31 -6.23 2.09
N VAL A 328 29.06 -4.93 1.98
CA VAL A 328 29.51 -3.92 2.94
C VAL A 328 28.32 -3.40 3.74
N ARG A 329 28.48 -3.25 5.06
CA ARG A 329 27.49 -2.58 5.91
C ARG A 329 27.53 -1.07 5.67
N ILE A 330 26.42 -0.49 5.24
CA ILE A 330 26.33 0.93 4.87
C ILE A 330 25.60 1.80 5.89
N GLY A 331 24.79 1.22 6.79
CA GLY A 331 24.07 2.00 7.79
C GLY A 331 23.25 1.18 8.77
N LYS A 332 22.64 1.85 9.75
CA LYS A 332 21.63 1.31 10.67
C LYS A 332 20.24 1.77 10.22
N THR A 333 19.24 0.94 10.43
CA THR A 333 17.82 1.15 10.11
C THR A 333 16.98 0.74 11.33
N LYS A 334 15.70 1.16 11.39
CA LYS A 334 14.74 0.74 12.43
C LYS A 334 14.64 -0.79 12.58
N GLY A 335 14.87 -1.51 11.49
CA GLY A 335 14.79 -2.98 11.43
C GLY A 335 16.12 -3.72 11.52
N GLY A 336 17.29 -3.07 11.57
CA GLY A 336 18.59 -3.76 11.51
C GLY A 336 19.70 -2.95 10.85
N TYR A 337 20.68 -3.60 10.25
CA TYR A 337 21.77 -2.97 9.50
C TYR A 337 21.62 -3.24 8.00
N LEU A 338 21.81 -2.19 7.19
CA LEU A 338 21.75 -2.29 5.74
C LEU A 338 23.10 -2.74 5.18
N TYR A 339 23.10 -3.81 4.40
CA TYR A 339 24.25 -4.34 3.67
C TYR A 339 24.06 -4.14 2.17
N GLN A 340 25.14 -3.81 1.45
CA GLN A 340 25.10 -3.55 0.01
C GLN A 340 26.32 -4.11 -0.74
N TYR A 341 26.09 -4.58 -1.97
CA TYR A 341 27.13 -4.86 -2.97
C TYR A 341 26.75 -4.20 -4.30
N SER A 342 27.72 -3.59 -4.99
CA SER A 342 27.51 -2.90 -6.26
C SER A 342 28.39 -3.47 -7.36
N THR A 343 27.84 -3.76 -8.54
CA THR A 343 28.62 -4.29 -9.67
C THR A 343 28.02 -3.94 -11.03
N LYS A 344 28.80 -4.12 -12.10
CA LYS A 344 28.31 -4.12 -13.49
C LYS A 344 28.24 -5.55 -13.99
N LEU A 345 27.22 -5.86 -14.80
CA LEU A 345 26.94 -7.20 -15.29
C LEU A 345 27.02 -7.26 -16.82
N LYS A 346 27.24 -8.47 -17.34
CA LYS A 346 27.16 -8.72 -18.79
C LYS A 346 25.68 -8.81 -19.20
N ALA A 347 25.40 -8.75 -20.49
CA ALA A 347 24.04 -8.95 -20.99
C ALA A 347 23.52 -10.35 -20.60
N GLY A 348 22.27 -10.42 -20.18
CA GLY A 348 21.60 -11.64 -19.71
C GLY A 348 20.63 -11.41 -18.56
N THR A 349 19.96 -12.48 -18.15
CA THR A 349 19.10 -12.52 -16.96
C THR A 349 19.84 -13.18 -15.81
N TYR A 350 19.60 -12.67 -14.60
CA TYR A 350 20.29 -13.11 -13.39
C TYR A 350 19.30 -13.55 -12.33
N GLY A 351 19.76 -14.38 -11.39
CA GLY A 351 19.11 -14.63 -10.11
C GLY A 351 20.07 -14.33 -8.98
N PHE A 352 19.57 -14.04 -7.78
CA PHE A 352 20.44 -13.79 -6.63
C PHE A 352 19.84 -14.23 -5.29
N LEU A 353 20.70 -14.49 -4.31
CA LEU A 353 20.34 -14.70 -2.91
C LEU A 353 21.39 -14.08 -2.00
N PHE A 354 21.04 -13.86 -0.74
CA PHE A 354 21.92 -13.37 0.30
C PHE A 354 22.23 -14.48 1.30
N THR A 355 23.44 -14.47 1.85
CA THR A 355 23.87 -15.41 2.89
C THR A 355 24.51 -14.66 4.03
N PHE A 356 24.03 -14.92 5.25
CA PHE A 356 24.60 -14.38 6.48
C PHE A 356 24.96 -15.49 7.46
N SER A 357 26.13 -15.39 8.10
CA SER A 357 26.56 -16.33 9.14
C SER A 357 27.07 -15.59 10.38
N ASN A 358 27.04 -16.24 11.55
CA ASN A 358 27.56 -15.69 12.81
C ASN A 358 28.79 -16.45 13.34
N PRO A 359 29.45 -15.93 14.39
CA PRO A 359 30.58 -16.61 15.02
C PRO A 359 30.23 -17.99 15.61
N ALA A 360 28.96 -18.24 15.95
CA ALA A 360 28.48 -19.51 16.49
C ALA A 360 28.19 -20.56 15.39
N GLY A 361 28.47 -20.28 14.12
CA GLY A 361 28.29 -21.21 12.99
C GLY A 361 26.88 -21.28 12.40
N GLY A 362 25.93 -20.49 12.91
CA GLY A 362 24.58 -20.38 12.32
C GLY A 362 24.63 -19.63 10.99
N THR A 363 23.89 -20.10 9.98
CA THR A 363 23.82 -19.49 8.64
C THR A 363 22.37 -19.35 8.17
N VAL A 364 21.99 -18.18 7.64
CA VAL A 364 20.70 -17.92 7.01
C VAL A 364 20.90 -17.54 5.53
N ASN A 365 20.03 -18.07 4.67
CA ASN A 365 19.90 -17.64 3.28
C ASN A 365 18.63 -16.80 3.11
N PHE A 366 18.64 -15.88 2.15
CA PHE A 366 17.48 -15.11 1.74
C PHE A 366 17.43 -14.98 0.20
N PRO A 367 16.38 -15.50 -0.47
CA PRO A 367 15.17 -16.11 0.08
C PRO A 367 15.45 -17.39 0.85
N VAL A 368 14.58 -17.70 1.79
CA VAL A 368 14.89 -18.69 2.83
C VAL A 368 14.69 -20.12 2.34
N ASN A 369 13.82 -20.31 1.35
CA ASN A 369 13.74 -21.54 0.57
C ASN A 369 14.98 -21.75 -0.33
N SER A 370 15.95 -20.82 -0.32
CA SER A 370 17.13 -20.82 -1.18
C SER A 370 16.84 -20.83 -2.68
N VAL A 371 15.59 -20.54 -3.07
CA VAL A 371 15.24 -20.23 -4.46
C VAL A 371 15.69 -18.80 -4.71
N PRO A 372 16.61 -18.54 -5.66
CA PRO A 372 17.08 -17.18 -5.91
C PRO A 372 15.94 -16.24 -6.29
N PHE A 373 16.02 -14.99 -5.83
CA PHE A 373 15.21 -13.90 -6.37
C PHE A 373 15.48 -13.75 -7.87
N PHE A 374 14.48 -13.28 -8.62
CA PHE A 374 14.72 -12.74 -9.95
C PHE A 374 15.68 -11.54 -9.84
N GLY A 375 16.84 -11.68 -10.46
CA GLY A 375 17.88 -10.66 -10.55
C GLY A 375 17.68 -9.72 -11.73
N PRO A 376 18.63 -8.81 -11.96
CA PRO A 376 18.45 -7.78 -12.98
C PRO A 376 18.44 -8.38 -14.39
N GLU A 377 17.65 -7.78 -15.27
CA GLU A 377 17.73 -8.00 -16.72
C GLU A 377 18.72 -6.99 -17.32
N VAL A 378 19.74 -7.50 -18.02
CA VAL A 378 20.83 -6.68 -18.54
C VAL A 378 20.86 -6.77 -20.05
N HIS A 379 20.73 -5.62 -20.71
CA HIS A 379 20.77 -5.51 -22.17
C HIS A 379 22.07 -4.86 -22.65
N PRO A 380 22.44 -5.01 -23.93
CA PRO A 380 23.54 -4.26 -24.53
C PRO A 380 23.28 -2.74 -24.53
N PHE A 381 22.02 -2.33 -24.62
CA PHE A 381 21.60 -0.93 -24.69
C PHE A 381 21.12 -0.36 -23.35
N VAL A 382 20.95 0.96 -23.30
CA VAL A 382 20.34 1.68 -22.17
C VAL A 382 19.18 2.53 -22.69
N LEU A 383 18.08 2.57 -21.94
CA LEU A 383 16.94 3.43 -22.20
C LEU A 383 16.73 4.39 -21.03
N ASN A 384 16.91 5.69 -21.28
CA ASN A 384 16.49 6.74 -20.34
C ASN A 384 15.07 7.17 -20.69
N ARG A 385 14.18 7.22 -19.70
CA ARG A 385 12.74 7.39 -19.89
C ARG A 385 12.29 8.66 -19.17
N SER A 386 11.30 9.33 -19.71
CA SER A 386 10.62 10.44 -19.03
C SER A 386 9.22 10.63 -19.60
N ILE A 387 8.34 11.24 -18.82
CA ILE A 387 7.05 11.73 -19.29
C ILE A 387 7.03 13.25 -19.23
N VAL A 388 6.37 13.85 -20.22
CA VAL A 388 6.01 15.28 -20.19
C VAL A 388 4.52 15.37 -19.95
N ASN A 389 4.12 16.26 -19.03
CA ASN A 389 2.75 16.40 -18.52
C ASN A 389 2.25 15.14 -17.81
N GLU A 390 3.07 14.61 -16.90
CA GLU A 390 2.72 13.42 -16.11
C GLU A 390 1.43 13.63 -15.31
N VAL A 391 1.30 14.77 -14.63
CA VAL A 391 0.05 15.16 -13.97
C VAL A 391 -0.58 16.30 -14.75
N THR A 392 -1.79 16.11 -15.27
CA THR A 392 -2.38 17.08 -16.19
C THR A 392 -3.90 17.08 -16.25
N LEU A 393 -4.47 18.07 -16.92
CA LEU A 393 -5.91 18.21 -17.15
C LEU A 393 -6.38 17.36 -18.34
N PRO A 394 -7.63 16.86 -18.35
CA PRO A 394 -8.22 16.19 -19.50
C PRO A 394 -8.02 16.94 -20.81
N GLY A 395 -7.67 16.21 -21.87
CA GLY A 395 -7.40 16.80 -23.19
C GLY A 395 -5.98 17.37 -23.35
N THR A 396 -5.19 17.47 -22.28
CA THR A 396 -3.78 17.88 -22.39
C THR A 396 -2.94 16.74 -22.97
N THR A 397 -2.06 17.07 -23.92
CA THR A 397 -1.17 16.07 -24.53
C THR A 397 -0.14 15.57 -23.52
N VAL A 398 -0.18 14.28 -23.21
CA VAL A 398 0.87 13.54 -22.50
C VAL A 398 1.86 13.01 -23.52
N THR A 399 3.16 13.17 -23.25
CA THR A 399 4.22 12.69 -24.14
C THR A 399 5.18 11.75 -23.43
N PHE A 400 5.25 10.51 -23.92
CA PHE A 400 6.19 9.50 -23.48
C PHE A 400 7.49 9.64 -24.27
N VAL A 401 8.62 9.71 -23.57
CA VAL A 401 9.94 9.93 -24.18
C VAL A 401 10.90 8.83 -23.76
N GLY A 402 11.47 8.15 -24.75
CA GLY A 402 12.52 7.15 -24.56
C GLY A 402 13.80 7.56 -25.30
N LYS A 403 14.88 7.84 -24.58
CA LYS A 403 16.20 8.10 -25.15
C LYS A 403 17.02 6.82 -25.12
N TYR A 404 17.11 6.17 -26.27
CA TYR A 404 17.79 4.89 -26.48
C TYR A 404 19.27 5.12 -26.81
N LYS A 405 20.16 4.36 -26.17
CA LYS A 405 21.62 4.36 -26.43
C LYS A 405 22.14 2.94 -26.63
N SER A 406 22.89 2.72 -27.71
CA SER A 406 23.58 1.46 -27.99
C SER A 406 25.10 1.68 -28.09
N PRO A 407 25.92 0.90 -27.36
CA PRO A 407 27.38 1.02 -27.41
C PRO A 407 27.97 0.60 -28.75
N THR A 408 27.26 -0.23 -29.53
CA THR A 408 27.66 -0.73 -30.85
C THR A 408 26.99 0.01 -31.99
N ASN A 409 26.31 1.13 -31.70
CA ASN A 409 25.48 1.88 -32.64
C ASN A 409 24.35 1.05 -33.27
N THR A 410 23.87 0.02 -32.59
CA THR A 410 22.77 -0.83 -33.09
C THR A 410 21.46 -0.07 -33.03
N GLN A 411 20.67 -0.14 -34.11
CA GLN A 411 19.31 0.40 -34.15
C GLN A 411 18.34 -0.53 -33.40
N PRO A 412 17.37 0.00 -32.63
CA PRO A 412 16.34 -0.85 -32.04
C PRO A 412 15.43 -1.47 -33.11
N THR A 413 15.12 -2.76 -32.95
CA THR A 413 14.14 -3.51 -33.75
C THR A 413 12.72 -3.33 -33.23
N ARG A 414 12.55 -2.93 -31.98
CA ARG A 414 11.26 -2.61 -31.35
C ARG A 414 11.34 -1.31 -30.56
N THR A 415 10.36 -0.44 -30.75
CA THR A 415 10.20 0.84 -30.01
C THR A 415 8.72 1.09 -29.73
N VAL A 416 8.22 0.49 -28.67
CA VAL A 416 6.80 0.51 -28.31
C VAL A 416 6.61 1.15 -26.94
N ILE A 417 5.54 1.93 -26.79
CA ILE A 417 4.96 2.29 -25.50
C ILE A 417 3.62 1.56 -25.38
N GLU A 418 3.41 0.83 -24.30
CA GLU A 418 2.10 0.28 -23.97
C GLU A 418 1.45 1.22 -22.95
N VAL A 419 0.20 1.61 -23.18
CA VAL A 419 -0.59 2.43 -22.26
C VAL A 419 -1.91 1.70 -22.00
N ASP A 420 -2.21 1.40 -20.73
CA ASP A 420 -3.37 0.61 -20.28
C ASP A 420 -3.54 -0.72 -21.05
N GLY A 421 -2.41 -1.39 -21.30
CA GLY A 421 -2.35 -2.66 -22.04
C GLY A 421 -2.42 -2.53 -23.57
N LEU A 422 -2.60 -1.32 -24.12
CA LEU A 422 -2.64 -1.08 -25.56
C LEU A 422 -1.27 -0.64 -26.08
N PRO A 423 -0.71 -1.30 -27.12
CA PRO A 423 0.60 -0.96 -27.65
C PRO A 423 0.54 0.15 -28.72
N TYR A 424 1.52 1.06 -28.67
CA TYR A 424 1.71 2.14 -29.63
C TYR A 424 3.18 2.26 -30.06
N THR A 425 3.40 2.39 -31.37
CA THR A 425 4.74 2.57 -31.93
C THR A 425 5.23 3.99 -31.66
N MET A 426 6.43 4.09 -31.09
CA MET A 426 7.10 5.38 -30.86
C MET A 426 7.86 5.84 -32.10
N ILE A 427 7.87 7.14 -32.35
CA ILE A 427 8.51 7.76 -33.53
C ILE A 427 9.86 8.35 -33.13
N SER A 428 10.91 8.09 -33.91
CA SER A 428 12.22 8.73 -33.71
C SER A 428 12.13 10.23 -34.02
N THR A 429 12.65 11.07 -33.12
CA THR A 429 12.77 12.52 -33.32
C THR A 429 14.24 12.95 -33.50
N GLY A 430 15.14 12.03 -33.84
CA GLY A 430 16.58 12.29 -33.99
C GLY A 430 17.23 11.45 -35.10
N GLY A 431 18.55 11.61 -35.29
CA GLY A 431 19.34 10.91 -36.31
C GLY A 431 19.64 9.43 -35.98
N THR A 432 20.67 8.86 -36.63
CA THR A 432 21.04 7.43 -36.52
C THR A 432 22.32 7.17 -35.70
N ASP A 433 22.72 8.14 -34.86
CA ASP A 433 23.86 8.02 -33.94
C ASP A 433 23.37 7.51 -32.57
N TYR A 434 23.16 6.21 -32.49
CA TYR A 434 22.72 5.49 -31.28
C TYR A 434 23.78 5.45 -30.19
N ILE A 435 25.06 5.72 -30.50
CA ILE A 435 26.11 5.87 -29.48
C ILE A 435 25.85 7.15 -28.65
N LYS A 436 25.54 8.28 -29.29
CA LYS A 436 25.14 9.52 -28.59
C LYS A 436 23.72 9.46 -28.03
N GLY A 437 22.90 8.62 -28.63
CA GLY A 437 21.55 8.29 -28.21
C GLY A 437 20.49 9.00 -29.02
N VAL A 438 19.45 8.25 -29.36
CA VAL A 438 18.33 8.67 -30.21
C VAL A 438 17.05 8.71 -29.39
N THR A 439 16.29 9.78 -29.54
CA THR A 439 15.04 9.99 -28.82
C THR A 439 13.87 9.47 -29.64
N TYR A 440 13.03 8.67 -28.99
CA TYR A 440 11.75 8.19 -29.50
C TYR A 440 10.62 8.83 -28.67
N LYS A 441 9.54 9.23 -29.33
CA LYS A 441 8.38 9.85 -28.69
C LYS A 441 7.06 9.24 -29.15
N TYR A 442 6.11 9.21 -28.25
CA TYR A 442 4.69 9.02 -28.56
C TYR A 442 3.89 10.00 -27.72
N SER A 443 2.87 10.61 -28.32
CA SER A 443 2.04 11.63 -27.68
C SER A 443 0.56 11.27 -27.87
N MET A 444 -0.23 11.46 -26.83
CA MET A 444 -1.67 11.25 -26.84
C MET A 444 -2.36 12.27 -25.94
N ASN A 445 -3.63 12.58 -26.20
CA ASN A 445 -4.40 13.59 -25.47
C ASN A 445 -5.81 13.11 -25.06
N ASN A 446 -6.08 11.82 -25.23
CA ASN A 446 -7.38 11.19 -25.01
C ASN A 446 -7.38 10.22 -23.83
N LEU A 447 -6.43 10.38 -22.90
CA LEU A 447 -6.45 9.64 -21.64
C LEU A 447 -7.67 10.07 -20.81
N SER A 448 -8.38 9.09 -20.26
CA SER A 448 -9.51 9.33 -19.37
C SER A 448 -9.05 9.96 -18.06
N ILE A 449 -9.97 10.44 -17.23
CA ILE A 449 -9.65 10.85 -15.86
C ILE A 449 -9.15 9.63 -15.08
N GLY A 450 -8.10 9.80 -14.26
CA GLY A 450 -7.53 8.76 -13.42
C GLY A 450 -6.03 8.56 -13.61
N LYS A 451 -5.51 7.50 -12.99
CA LYS A 451 -4.13 7.05 -13.18
C LYS A 451 -4.06 6.05 -14.32
N HIS A 452 -3.02 6.17 -15.14
CA HIS A 452 -2.79 5.30 -16.29
C HIS A 452 -1.53 4.47 -16.12
N TYR A 453 -1.60 3.21 -16.53
CA TYR A 453 -0.44 2.32 -16.54
C TYR A 453 0.29 2.46 -17.87
N TYR A 454 1.62 2.46 -17.83
CA TYR A 454 2.39 2.38 -19.06
C TYR A 454 3.67 1.57 -18.91
N ARG A 455 4.18 1.11 -20.06
CA ARG A 455 5.41 0.34 -20.15
C ARG A 455 6.13 0.60 -21.46
N PHE A 456 7.39 1.03 -21.39
CA PHE A 456 8.25 1.10 -22.56
C PHE A 456 8.79 -0.29 -22.89
N SER A 457 8.67 -0.70 -24.15
CA SER A 457 9.10 -2.00 -24.64
C SER A 457 10.06 -1.82 -25.82
N PHE A 458 11.35 -2.07 -25.58
CA PHE A 458 12.44 -1.85 -26.54
C PHE A 458 13.25 -3.13 -26.76
N ASP A 459 13.74 -3.33 -27.98
CA ASP A 459 14.58 -4.47 -28.35
C ASP A 459 15.57 -4.02 -29.44
N ASP A 460 16.75 -4.64 -29.46
CA ASP A 460 17.77 -4.50 -30.51
C ASP A 460 18.16 -5.86 -31.15
N GLY A 461 17.38 -6.90 -30.87
CA GLY A 461 17.64 -8.30 -31.23
C GLY A 461 18.23 -9.13 -30.09
N SER A 462 18.60 -8.51 -28.95
CA SER A 462 19.10 -9.22 -27.77
C SER A 462 18.01 -9.68 -26.80
N GLY A 463 16.78 -9.23 -26.98
CA GLY A 463 15.64 -9.52 -26.10
C GLY A 463 14.87 -8.26 -25.74
N VAL A 464 13.57 -8.43 -25.47
CA VAL A 464 12.65 -7.33 -25.21
C VAL A 464 12.80 -6.82 -23.77
N ALA A 465 13.38 -5.62 -23.63
CA ALA A 465 13.43 -4.90 -22.38
C ALA A 465 12.10 -4.21 -22.10
N ASN A 466 11.45 -4.58 -20.99
CA ASN A 466 10.15 -4.04 -20.59
C ASN A 466 10.28 -3.15 -19.36
N TYR A 467 10.37 -1.84 -19.57
CA TYR A 467 10.49 -0.86 -18.52
C TYR A 467 9.12 -0.33 -18.12
N GLN A 468 8.58 -0.81 -17.01
CA GLN A 468 7.38 -0.22 -16.41
C GLN A 468 7.69 1.20 -15.90
N GLY A 469 6.69 2.08 -15.98
CA GLY A 469 6.76 3.38 -15.33
C GLY A 469 6.71 3.24 -13.83
N ASP A 470 7.61 3.94 -13.12
CA ASP A 470 7.47 4.16 -11.67
C ASP A 470 6.45 5.29 -11.40
N GLU A 471 6.39 6.22 -12.34
CA GLU A 471 5.46 7.33 -12.47
C GLU A 471 4.23 6.84 -13.25
N HIS A 472 3.07 7.46 -13.07
CA HIS A 472 1.83 7.09 -13.77
C HIS A 472 1.17 8.38 -14.27
N PRO A 473 0.93 8.54 -15.59
CA PRO A 473 0.17 9.66 -16.09
C PRO A 473 -1.13 9.75 -15.32
N GLN A 474 -1.38 10.92 -14.76
CA GLN A 474 -2.50 11.17 -13.91
C GLN A 474 -3.28 12.33 -14.48
N ILE A 475 -4.46 11.99 -14.99
CA ILE A 475 -5.38 12.96 -15.57
C ILE A 475 -6.37 13.34 -14.48
N ASN A 476 -6.35 14.59 -14.05
CA ASN A 476 -7.27 15.10 -13.03
C ASN A 476 -8.16 16.18 -13.64
N PRO A 477 -9.48 16.14 -13.42
CA PRO A 477 -10.39 17.16 -13.96
C PRO A 477 -10.09 18.56 -13.41
N MET A 478 -9.40 18.62 -12.26
CA MET A 478 -9.02 19.83 -11.57
C MET A 478 -7.53 19.90 -11.23
N SER A 479 -7.02 21.12 -11.06
CA SER A 479 -5.66 21.41 -10.61
C SER A 479 -5.61 22.66 -9.73
N LEU A 480 -4.65 22.71 -8.82
CA LEU A 480 -4.30 23.88 -8.03
C LEU A 480 -2.89 24.35 -8.39
N THR A 481 -2.71 25.66 -8.58
CA THR A 481 -1.44 26.28 -8.98
C THR A 481 -1.28 27.67 -8.35
N ASN A 482 -0.08 28.25 -8.41
CA ASN A 482 0.21 29.60 -7.86
C ASN A 482 -0.17 29.75 -6.37
N SER A 483 -0.02 28.68 -5.61
CA SER A 483 -0.29 28.63 -4.17
C SER A 483 0.70 29.48 -3.38
N SER A 484 0.21 30.30 -2.45
CA SER A 484 1.04 31.25 -1.69
C SER A 484 0.42 31.71 -0.37
N VAL A 485 1.25 32.31 0.49
CA VAL A 485 0.85 33.05 1.69
C VAL A 485 1.55 34.41 1.74
N SER A 486 0.84 35.47 2.13
CA SER A 486 1.38 36.81 2.31
C SER A 486 0.75 37.55 3.51
N PRO A 487 1.53 38.21 4.38
CA PRO A 487 2.99 38.23 4.40
C PRO A 487 3.58 36.87 4.80
N ALA A 488 4.85 36.64 4.47
CA ALA A 488 5.58 35.41 4.80
C ALA A 488 5.81 35.19 6.32
N SER A 489 5.78 36.28 7.09
CA SER A 489 6.01 36.27 8.54
C SER A 489 5.30 37.45 9.20
N GLY A 490 5.06 37.34 10.50
CA GLY A 490 4.37 38.37 11.27
C GLY A 490 4.34 38.06 12.77
N ASN A 491 3.49 38.78 13.48
CA ASN A 491 3.12 38.49 14.87
C ASN A 491 1.69 37.92 14.92
N SER A 492 1.22 37.56 16.12
CA SER A 492 -0.11 36.96 16.31
C SER A 492 -1.28 37.85 15.89
N SER A 493 -1.05 39.14 15.67
CA SER A 493 -2.06 40.10 15.16
C SER A 493 -1.93 40.35 13.65
N THR A 494 -0.93 39.75 12.99
CA THR A 494 -0.73 39.88 11.55
C THR A 494 -1.77 39.06 10.82
N VAL A 495 -2.48 39.70 9.88
CA VAL A 495 -3.41 39.01 8.99
C VAL A 495 -2.64 38.40 7.83
N PHE A 496 -2.61 37.08 7.78
CA PHE A 496 -2.02 36.29 6.72
C PHE A 496 -3.06 35.97 5.68
N THR A 497 -2.70 36.13 4.42
CA THR A 497 -3.56 35.92 3.27
C THR A 497 -3.02 34.80 2.42
N PHE A 498 -3.78 33.72 2.35
CA PHE A 498 -3.46 32.51 1.59
C PHE A 498 -4.24 32.52 0.28
N GLN A 499 -3.59 32.11 -0.80
CA GLN A 499 -4.17 32.13 -2.13
C GLN A 499 -3.74 30.92 -2.94
N THR A 500 -4.63 30.42 -3.80
CA THR A 500 -4.32 29.44 -4.85
C THR A 500 -5.18 29.70 -6.10
N THR A 501 -4.74 29.17 -7.24
CA THR A 501 -5.46 29.22 -8.52
C THR A 501 -6.02 27.84 -8.83
N TYR A 502 -7.34 27.74 -8.83
CA TYR A 502 -8.10 26.54 -9.17
C TYR A 502 -8.49 26.54 -10.66
N THR A 503 -8.20 25.43 -11.34
CA THR A 503 -8.63 25.22 -12.73
C THR A 503 -9.40 23.90 -12.82
N GLU A 504 -10.55 23.89 -13.50
CA GLU A 504 -11.38 22.71 -13.77
C GLU A 504 -11.93 22.74 -15.21
N VAL A 505 -11.75 21.64 -15.94
CA VAL A 505 -11.95 21.59 -17.40
C VAL A 505 -13.40 21.80 -17.84
N ALA A 506 -14.37 21.35 -17.04
CA ALA A 506 -15.80 21.52 -17.30
C ALA A 506 -16.35 22.86 -16.77
N ASN A 507 -15.48 23.78 -16.32
CA ASN A 507 -15.82 25.07 -15.74
C ASN A 507 -16.74 24.98 -14.51
N LYS A 508 -16.60 23.92 -13.70
CA LYS A 508 -17.41 23.67 -12.51
C LYS A 508 -16.81 24.35 -11.27
N THR A 509 -17.70 24.84 -10.42
CA THR A 509 -17.37 25.29 -9.06
C THR A 509 -16.88 24.11 -8.22
N PRO A 510 -15.87 24.30 -7.35
CA PRO A 510 -15.53 23.28 -6.37
C PRO A 510 -16.68 23.08 -5.38
N ALA A 511 -16.92 21.83 -4.97
CA ALA A 511 -17.80 21.46 -3.87
C ALA A 511 -17.19 21.83 -2.51
N GLN A 512 -15.86 21.72 -2.37
CA GLN A 512 -15.11 22.22 -1.23
C GLN A 512 -13.83 22.94 -1.68
N ALA A 513 -13.50 24.03 -1.01
CA ALA A 513 -12.29 24.83 -1.23
C ALA A 513 -11.69 25.16 0.14
N LEU A 514 -10.73 24.37 0.59
CA LEU A 514 -10.17 24.45 1.94
C LEU A 514 -8.67 24.74 1.92
N LEU A 515 -8.26 25.63 2.80
CA LEU A 515 -6.88 25.76 3.28
C LEU A 515 -6.77 24.96 4.58
N TYR A 516 -5.69 24.20 4.74
CA TYR A 516 -5.31 23.62 6.03
C TYR A 516 -4.03 24.29 6.54
N VAL A 517 -4.04 24.77 7.79
CA VAL A 517 -2.84 25.24 8.52
C VAL A 517 -2.68 24.40 9.78
N ASP A 518 -1.58 23.63 9.89
CA ASP A 518 -1.29 22.68 10.98
C ASP A 518 -2.49 21.77 11.37
N ASN A 519 -3.28 21.36 10.37
CA ASN A 519 -4.54 20.58 10.46
C ASN A 519 -5.83 21.37 10.73
N THR A 520 -5.77 22.69 10.95
CA THR A 520 -6.97 23.53 11.06
C THR A 520 -7.48 23.90 9.67
N ALA A 521 -8.75 23.60 9.38
CA ALA A 521 -9.39 23.93 8.10
C ALA A 521 -9.94 25.36 8.08
N TYR A 522 -9.69 26.07 6.98
CA TYR A 522 -10.20 27.41 6.70
C TYR A 522 -10.89 27.42 5.33
N PRO A 523 -12.20 27.71 5.25
CA PRO A 523 -12.90 27.85 3.98
C PRO A 523 -12.33 29.00 3.15
N MET A 524 -12.06 28.75 1.88
CA MET A 524 -11.59 29.76 0.94
C MET A 524 -12.75 30.35 0.13
N SER A 525 -12.63 31.63 -0.21
CA SER A 525 -13.61 32.35 -1.02
C SER A 525 -13.09 32.56 -2.44
N TYR A 526 -13.97 32.42 -3.42
CA TYR A 526 -13.70 32.84 -4.80
C TYR A 526 -13.45 34.36 -4.84
N LEU A 527 -12.39 34.77 -5.54
CA LEU A 527 -12.01 36.16 -5.72
C LEU A 527 -12.25 36.63 -7.16
N SER A 528 -11.71 35.91 -8.15
CA SER A 528 -11.75 36.32 -9.56
C SER A 528 -11.39 35.17 -10.52
N GLY A 529 -11.55 35.40 -11.83
CA GLY A 529 -11.14 34.46 -12.88
C GLY A 529 -12.28 33.59 -13.41
N SER A 530 -11.93 32.52 -14.13
CA SER A 530 -12.88 31.53 -14.67
C SER A 530 -12.37 30.14 -14.33
N TYR A 531 -13.25 29.22 -13.94
CA TYR A 531 -12.83 27.90 -13.48
C TYR A 531 -12.09 27.12 -14.58
N ASN A 532 -12.47 27.26 -15.85
CA ASN A 532 -11.77 26.60 -16.96
C ASN A 532 -10.43 27.23 -17.39
N SER A 533 -10.06 28.40 -16.86
CA SER A 533 -8.82 29.10 -17.23
C SER A 533 -8.00 29.58 -16.03
N GLY A 534 -8.40 29.20 -14.82
CA GLY A 534 -7.82 29.66 -13.56
C GLY A 534 -8.72 30.66 -12.83
N ALA A 535 -9.31 30.21 -11.73
CA ALA A 535 -10.04 31.00 -10.75
C ALA A 535 -9.21 31.14 -9.47
N VAL A 536 -9.08 32.36 -8.97
CA VAL A 536 -8.32 32.67 -7.77
C VAL A 536 -9.22 32.50 -6.55
N PHE A 537 -8.76 31.71 -5.59
CA PHE A 537 -9.39 31.55 -4.28
C PHE A 537 -8.49 32.10 -3.19
N GLN A 538 -9.09 32.70 -2.16
CA GLN A 538 -8.35 33.37 -1.09
C GLN A 538 -9.01 33.20 0.28
N VAL A 539 -8.20 33.18 1.33
CA VAL A 539 -8.66 33.31 2.72
C VAL A 539 -7.63 34.12 3.51
N SER A 540 -8.12 34.96 4.43
CA SER A 540 -7.27 35.74 5.33
C SER A 540 -7.57 35.38 6.78
N THR A 541 -6.54 35.10 7.58
CA THR A 541 -6.66 34.75 9.00
C THR A 541 -5.45 35.21 9.80
N THR A 542 -5.60 35.32 11.11
CA THR A 542 -4.48 35.44 12.06
C THR A 542 -4.10 34.05 12.58
N LEU A 543 -2.84 33.88 13.00
CA LEU A 543 -2.32 32.61 13.51
C LEU A 543 -1.66 32.81 14.88
N PRO A 544 -1.67 31.79 15.76
CA PRO A 544 -0.95 31.86 17.03
C PRO A 544 0.57 31.92 16.81
N THR A 545 1.34 32.29 17.85
CA THR A 545 2.81 32.28 17.76
C THR A 545 3.34 30.86 17.51
N GLY A 546 4.17 30.68 16.49
CA GLY A 546 4.72 29.37 16.13
C GLY A 546 5.30 29.30 14.71
N ASN A 547 5.88 28.15 14.40
CA ASN A 547 6.15 27.71 13.03
C ASN A 547 4.89 27.02 12.51
N HIS A 548 4.40 27.44 11.35
CA HIS A 548 3.23 26.86 10.71
C HIS A 548 3.60 26.16 9.41
N SER A 549 2.71 25.28 8.97
CA SER A 549 2.72 24.62 7.68
C SER A 549 1.33 24.69 7.06
N PHE A 550 1.24 24.70 5.74
CA PHE A 550 -0.05 24.77 5.06
C PHE A 550 -0.15 23.96 3.77
N SER A 551 -1.38 23.62 3.41
CA SER A 551 -1.75 22.97 2.15
C SER A 551 -3.15 23.38 1.72
N PHE A 552 -3.42 23.26 0.42
CA PHE A 552 -4.74 23.50 -0.15
C PHE A 552 -5.37 22.18 -0.54
N VAL A 553 -6.66 22.00 -0.26
CA VAL A 553 -7.44 20.83 -0.68
C VAL A 553 -8.75 21.33 -1.26
N PHE A 554 -8.96 21.06 -2.54
CA PHE A 554 -10.19 21.38 -3.25
C PHE A 554 -10.84 20.08 -3.68
N SER A 555 -12.17 20.06 -3.74
CA SER A 555 -12.91 18.91 -4.24
C SER A 555 -14.13 19.35 -5.04
N ASP A 556 -14.61 18.48 -5.91
CA ASP A 556 -15.93 18.53 -6.50
C ASP A 556 -16.76 17.33 -6.01
N ALA A 557 -17.92 17.07 -6.64
CA ALA A 557 -18.77 15.94 -6.24
C ALA A 557 -18.09 14.57 -6.43
N ASN A 558 -17.07 14.50 -7.28
CA ASN A 558 -16.50 13.26 -7.79
C ASN A 558 -14.98 13.17 -7.63
N SER A 559 -14.26 14.19 -7.15
CA SER A 559 -12.80 14.19 -7.04
C SER A 559 -12.27 15.25 -6.07
N SER A 560 -11.07 15.03 -5.55
CA SER A 560 -10.29 16.04 -4.82
C SER A 560 -8.93 16.28 -5.46
N TRP A 561 -8.33 17.43 -5.16
CA TRP A 561 -6.96 17.78 -5.50
C TRP A 561 -6.32 18.52 -4.35
N ALA A 562 -5.02 18.30 -4.14
CA ALA A 562 -4.27 19.01 -3.13
C ALA A 562 -2.98 19.62 -3.67
N ASP A 563 -2.58 20.74 -3.07
CA ASP A 563 -1.32 21.42 -3.38
C ASP A 563 -0.61 21.90 -2.09
N PRO A 564 0.60 21.39 -1.81
CA PRO A 564 1.22 20.24 -2.46
C PRO A 564 0.45 18.94 -2.12
N LEU A 565 0.67 17.87 -2.88
CA LEU A 565 0.21 16.52 -2.48
C LEU A 565 0.96 16.06 -1.23
N GLY A 566 0.23 15.45 -0.27
CA GLY A 566 0.80 14.94 0.98
C GLY A 566 1.83 13.81 0.79
N PRO A 567 2.72 13.57 1.77
CA PRO A 567 2.80 14.21 3.09
C PRO A 567 3.56 15.55 3.09
N ALA A 568 3.90 16.06 1.91
CA ALA A 568 4.52 17.37 1.76
C ALA A 568 3.53 18.48 2.16
N THR A 569 4.02 19.61 2.66
CA THR A 569 3.27 20.84 2.90
C THR A 569 4.14 22.03 2.53
N TYR A 570 3.57 23.23 2.40
CA TYR A 570 4.37 24.44 2.33
C TYR A 570 4.78 24.90 3.73
N ALA A 571 6.04 25.33 3.89
CA ALA A 571 6.49 26.00 5.11
C ALA A 571 5.89 27.41 5.26
N GLY A 572 5.56 27.78 6.50
CA GLY A 572 5.12 29.10 6.92
C GLY A 572 3.58 29.24 7.05
N PRO A 573 3.09 30.44 7.36
CA PRO A 573 3.86 31.64 7.69
C PRO A 573 4.49 31.55 9.08
N ASN A 574 5.58 32.29 9.31
CA ASN A 574 6.27 32.31 10.60
C ASN A 574 5.69 33.37 11.53
N VAL A 575 5.26 32.99 12.73
CA VAL A 575 4.58 33.90 13.66
C VAL A 575 5.39 34.07 14.95
N GLY A 576 5.98 35.25 15.14
CA GLY A 576 6.75 35.63 16.32
C GLY A 576 8.27 35.36 16.25
N ALA A 577 9.00 35.78 17.28
CA ALA A 577 10.47 35.87 17.26
C ALA A 577 11.22 34.52 17.38
N ASN A 578 10.53 33.45 17.77
CA ASN A 578 11.13 32.12 18.00
C ASN A 578 10.95 31.17 16.81
N ALA A 579 10.39 31.65 15.70
CA ALA A 579 10.20 30.87 14.49
C ALA A 579 11.53 30.75 13.71
N SER A 580 12.06 29.53 13.55
CA SER A 580 13.24 29.29 12.69
C SER A 580 12.79 29.18 11.23
N PRO A 581 13.22 30.06 10.32
CA PRO A 581 12.64 30.13 8.98
C PRO A 581 13.17 29.05 8.05
N GLU A 582 12.27 28.20 7.55
CA GLU A 582 12.43 27.64 6.20
C GLU A 582 11.92 28.65 5.17
N GLY A 583 12.48 28.64 3.95
CA GLY A 583 12.09 29.60 2.91
C GLY A 583 10.60 29.47 2.58
N VAL A 584 9.88 30.58 2.41
CA VAL A 584 8.44 30.56 2.11
C VAL A 584 8.16 29.86 0.80
N GLY A 585 7.16 28.98 0.78
CA GLY A 585 6.85 28.14 -0.39
C GLY A 585 7.82 26.97 -0.58
N THR A 586 8.78 26.77 0.33
CA THR A 586 9.56 25.53 0.37
C THR A 586 8.62 24.39 0.73
N VAL A 587 8.68 23.32 -0.06
CA VAL A 587 7.97 22.08 0.22
C VAL A 587 8.72 21.34 1.33
N ILE A 588 8.04 21.13 2.45
CA ILE A 588 8.55 20.40 3.62
C ILE A 588 7.82 19.08 3.77
N TYR A 589 8.51 18.03 4.16
CA TYR A 589 7.91 16.71 4.38
C TYR A 589 7.55 16.57 5.85
N THR A 590 6.26 16.58 6.17
CA THR A 590 5.80 16.33 7.52
C THR A 590 5.81 14.82 7.74
N LEU A 591 6.87 14.28 8.33
CA LEU A 591 6.82 12.91 8.86
C LEU A 591 5.80 12.93 10.01
N GLY A 592 4.69 12.19 9.84
CA GLY A 592 3.62 12.15 10.83
C GLY A 592 4.16 11.86 12.23
N THR A 593 3.62 12.57 13.22
CA THR A 593 4.01 12.57 14.63
C THR A 593 3.66 11.27 15.37
N GLY A 594 3.93 10.12 14.76
CA GLY A 594 3.95 8.83 15.43
C GLY A 594 5.37 8.46 15.84
N ASN A 595 5.86 9.01 16.96
CA ASN A 595 7.09 8.60 17.68
C ASN A 595 8.10 7.80 16.83
N GLU A 596 8.70 8.44 15.82
CA GLU A 596 9.96 7.98 15.24
C GLU A 596 11.04 8.87 15.83
N ASP A 597 11.52 8.49 17.02
CA ASP A 597 12.69 9.11 17.64
C ASP A 597 13.86 9.10 16.65
N ASP A 598 14.41 10.30 16.45
CA ASP A 598 15.59 10.65 15.66
C ASP A 598 16.80 9.69 15.83
N ASN A 599 17.35 9.22 14.69
CA ASN A 599 18.79 9.20 14.31
C ASN A 599 19.15 8.11 13.29
#